data_AF-A0A2T4DRD7-F1
#
_entry.id   AF-A0A2T4DRD7-F1
#
_cell.length_a   1.000
_cell.length_b   1.000
_cell.length_c   1.000
_cell.angle_alpha   90.00
_cell.angle_beta   90.00
_cell.angle_gamma   90.00
#
_symmetry.space_group_name_H-M   'P 1'
#
loop_
_entity.id
_entity.type
_entity.pdbx_description
1 polymer ?
#
loop_
_entity_poly.entity_id
_entity_poly.type
_entity_poly.pdbx_seq_one_letter_code
_entity_poly.pdbx_strand_id
1 'polypeptide(L)' 'MLHKFSFEARRTGRATNYKLWKDDNHAIEMSGKDMMNKINYTHNNPVDNGLVAEPDHYLYSSAIDYAGIRGMVKVELI' A
#
# COMPACT_ATOMS: atom_id res chain seq x y z
N MET A 1 3.23 12.49 19.66
CA MET A 1 3.26 11.19 18.94
C MET A 1 4.54 10.39 19.17
N LEU A 2 5.74 10.97 19.04
CA LEU A 2 7.02 10.26 19.23
C LEU A 2 7.13 9.47 20.55
N HIS A 3 6.63 10.01 21.67
CA HIS A 3 6.61 9.29 22.94
C HIS A 3 5.87 7.95 22.88
N LYS A 4 4.75 7.88 22.13
CA LYS A 4 3.99 6.63 21.94
C LYS A 4 4.80 5.62 21.14
N PHE A 5 5.45 6.04 20.05
CA PHE A 5 6.28 5.15 19.24
C PHE A 5 7.52 4.64 19.99
N SER A 6 8.11 5.47 20.87
CA SER A 6 9.23 5.06 21.73
C SER A 6 8.80 4.12 22.85
N PHE A 7 7.61 4.35 23.43
CA PHE A 7 7.00 3.41 24.37
C PHE A 7 6.79 2.04 23.71
N GLU A 8 6.22 2.00 22.51
CA GLU A 8 5.99 0.76 21.78
C GLU A 8 7.28 0.02 21.41
N ALA A 9 8.34 0.75 21.03
CA ALA A 9 9.67 0.16 20.79
C ALA A 9 10.22 -0.55 22.03
N ARG A 10 10.18 0.12 23.20
CA ARG A 10 10.62 -0.46 24.48
C ARG A 10 9.75 -1.63 24.93
N ARG A 11 8.43 -1.50 24.77
CA ARG A 11 7.43 -2.49 25.18
C ARG A 11 7.59 -3.80 24.40
N THR A 12 7.81 -3.74 23.09
CA THR A 12 7.87 -4.95 22.25
C THR A 12 9.29 -5.44 21.95
N GLY A 13 10.33 -4.62 22.15
CA GLY A 13 11.72 -4.98 21.83
C GLY A 13 11.99 -5.22 20.34
N ARG A 14 11.09 -4.77 19.45
CA ARG A 14 11.12 -5.01 17.99
C ARG A 14 11.64 -3.81 17.18
N ALA A 15 12.05 -2.74 17.87
CA ALA A 15 12.68 -1.57 17.29
C ALA A 15 13.59 -0.91 18.34
N THR A 16 14.63 -0.20 17.91
CA THR A 16 15.61 0.40 18.82
C THR A 16 15.06 1.64 19.53
N ASN A 17 14.56 2.62 18.77
CA ASN A 17 14.19 3.94 19.30
C ASN A 17 12.69 4.25 19.17
N TYR A 18 12.10 3.90 18.02
CA TYR A 18 10.70 4.16 17.70
C TYR A 18 10.14 3.02 16.87
N LYS A 19 8.93 2.57 17.20
CA LYS A 19 8.22 1.56 16.42
C LYS A 19 7.15 2.21 15.55
N LEU A 20 7.34 2.11 14.23
CA LEU A 20 6.42 2.63 13.22
C LEU A 20 5.62 1.53 12.54
N TRP A 21 6.25 0.37 12.34
CA TRP A 21 5.61 -0.79 11.71
C TRP A 21 4.78 -1.58 12.73
N LYS A 22 3.65 -2.11 12.28
CA LYS A 22 2.92 -3.17 12.99
C LYS A 22 3.72 -4.48 12.87
N ASP A 23 3.50 -5.40 13.80
CA ASP A 23 4.20 -6.68 13.81
C ASP A 23 3.57 -7.73 12.88
N ASP A 24 2.46 -7.39 12.23
CA ASP A 24 1.69 -8.28 11.37
C ASP A 24 1.97 -7.99 9.90
N ASN A 25 1.92 -9.04 9.09
CA ASN A 25 2.01 -8.99 7.64
C ASN A 25 1.01 -9.99 7.03
N HIS A 26 0.18 -9.51 6.11
CA HIS A 26 -0.85 -10.32 5.46
C HIS A 26 -0.42 -10.72 4.05
N ALA A 27 0.60 -11.58 3.97
CA ALA A 27 1.07 -12.10 2.69
C ALA A 27 0.03 -13.07 2.09
N ILE A 28 -0.35 -12.83 0.84
CA ILE A 28 -1.27 -13.69 0.08
C ILE A 28 -0.52 -14.19 -1.16
N GLU A 29 -0.55 -15.50 -1.40
CA GLU A 29 -0.03 -16.07 -2.65
C GLU A 29 -0.88 -15.60 -3.83
N MET A 30 -0.24 -15.07 -4.86
CA MET A 30 -0.91 -14.72 -6.11
C MET A 30 -0.66 -15.83 -7.13
N SER A 31 -1.70 -16.57 -7.50
CA SER A 31 -1.63 -17.57 -8.56
C SER A 31 -2.89 -17.54 -9.44
N GLY A 32 -2.69 -17.78 -10.74
CA GLY A 32 -3.78 -17.91 -11.72
C GLY A 32 -4.60 -16.64 -11.95
N LYS A 33 -5.92 -16.81 -12.12
CA LYS A 33 -6.86 -15.75 -12.55
C LYS A 33 -7.12 -14.66 -11.51
N ASP A 34 -6.70 -14.82 -10.25
CA ASP A 34 -7.07 -13.89 -9.19
C ASP A 34 -6.20 -12.62 -9.13
N MET A 35 -5.09 -12.57 -9.89
CA MET A 35 -4.15 -11.46 -9.85
C MET A 35 -4.79 -10.11 -10.25
N MET A 36 -5.62 -10.11 -11.30
CA MET A 36 -6.28 -8.89 -11.75
C MET A 36 -7.32 -8.38 -10.74
N ASN A 37 -7.99 -9.27 -10.01
CA ASN A 37 -8.91 -8.87 -8.94
C ASN A 37 -8.15 -8.16 -7.81
N LYS A 38 -6.96 -8.65 -7.44
CA LYS A 38 -6.12 -8.02 -6.41
C LYS A 38 -5.51 -6.70 -6.87
N ILE A 39 -5.15 -6.59 -8.14
CA ILE A 39 -4.70 -5.31 -8.73
C ILE A 39 -5.84 -4.29 -8.67
N ASN A 40 -7.05 -4.64 -9.14
CA ASN A 40 -8.22 -3.77 -9.10
C ASN A 40 -8.58 -3.35 -7.67
N TYR A 41 -8.53 -4.29 -6.70
CA TYR A 41 -8.72 -3.98 -5.29
C TYR A 41 -7.68 -2.97 -4.79
N THR A 42 -6.42 -3.16 -5.14
CA THR A 42 -5.32 -2.26 -4.74
C THR A 42 -5.50 -0.86 -5.33
N HIS A 43 -5.92 -0.76 -6.59
CA HIS A 43 -6.20 0.52 -7.26
C HIS A 43 -7.40 1.25 -6.67
N ASN A 44 -8.42 0.54 -6.19
CA ASN A 44 -9.60 1.13 -5.57
C ASN A 44 -9.39 1.56 -4.11
N ASN A 45 -8.39 1.03 -3.39
CA ASN A 45 -8.14 1.39 -1.98
C ASN A 45 -8.11 2.91 -1.72
N PRO A 46 -7.47 3.77 -2.54
CA PRO A 46 -7.51 5.21 -2.33
C PRO A 46 -8.91 5.82 -2.48
N VAL A 47 -9.77 5.25 -3.32
CA VAL A 47 -11.17 5.67 -3.49
C VAL A 47 -12.00 5.26 -2.29
N ASP A 48 -11.89 3.98 -1.87
CA ASP A 48 -12.63 3.45 -0.73
C ASP A 48 -12.26 4.16 0.59
N ASN A 49 -11.02 4.65 0.71
CA ASN A 49 -10.57 5.45 1.85
C ASN A 49 -10.88 6.96 1.71
N GLY A 50 -11.53 7.38 0.61
CA GLY A 50 -11.94 8.76 0.37
C GLY A 50 -10.77 9.73 0.09
N LEU A 51 -9.61 9.22 -0.32
CA LEU A 51 -8.44 10.06 -0.65
C LEU A 51 -8.59 10.74 -2.02
N VAL A 52 -9.21 10.04 -2.98
CA VAL A 52 -9.43 10.50 -4.35
C VAL A 52 -10.80 10.01 -4.85
N ALA A 53 -11.35 10.69 -5.87
CA ALA A 53 -12.63 10.29 -6.47
C ALA A 53 -12.50 9.13 -7.47
N GLU A 54 -11.33 8.99 -8.10
CA GLU A 54 -11.05 7.96 -9.12
C GLU A 54 -9.69 7.31 -8.84
N PRO A 55 -9.50 6.02 -9.17
CA PRO A 55 -8.26 5.28 -8.86
C PRO A 55 -6.98 5.91 -9.42
N ASP A 56 -7.02 6.39 -10.66
CA ASP A 56 -5.91 6.99 -11.39
C ASP A 56 -5.58 8.42 -10.92
N HIS A 57 -6.42 9.05 -10.10
CA HIS A 57 -6.05 10.31 -9.45
C HIS A 57 -5.05 10.12 -8.29
N TYR A 58 -4.84 8.89 -7.80
CA TYR A 58 -3.87 8.64 -6.74
C TYR A 58 -2.45 8.53 -7.30
N LEU A 59 -1.71 9.64 -7.17
CA LEU A 59 -0.34 9.84 -7.65
C LEU A 59 0.65 8.71 -7.33
N TYR A 60 0.51 8.08 -6.15
CA TYR A 60 1.42 7.04 -5.69
C TYR A 60 0.88 5.62 -5.94
N SER A 61 0.15 5.43 -7.03
CA SER A 61 -0.36 4.13 -7.50
C SER A 61 -0.03 3.90 -8.96
N SER A 62 0.07 2.62 -9.36
CA SER A 62 0.16 2.21 -10.76
C SER A 62 -1.16 2.32 -11.52
N ALA A 63 -2.26 2.70 -10.87
CA ALA A 63 -3.56 2.88 -11.52
C ALA A 63 -3.48 3.83 -12.74
N ILE A 64 -2.61 4.85 -12.65
CA ILE A 64 -2.32 5.80 -13.74
C ILE A 64 -1.81 5.06 -15.00
N ASP A 65 -0.84 4.16 -14.81
CA ASP A 65 -0.26 3.36 -15.91
C ASP A 65 -1.30 2.42 -16.55
N TYR A 66 -2.19 1.85 -15.75
CA TYR A 66 -3.29 1.01 -16.23
C TYR A 66 -4.38 1.82 -16.97
N ALA A 67 -4.49 3.12 -16.69
CA ALA A 67 -5.32 4.06 -17.44
C ALA A 67 -4.66 4.55 -18.75
N GLY A 68 -3.44 4.09 -19.07
CA GLY A 68 -2.71 4.47 -20.28
C GLY A 68 -1.96 5.80 -20.18
N ILE A 69 -1.84 6.36 -18.97
CA ILE A 69 -1.09 7.58 -18.68
C ILE A 69 0.20 7.18 -17.96
N ARG A 70 1.32 7.86 -18.21
CA ARG A 70 2.57 7.53 -17.51
C ARG A 70 2.48 7.94 -16.04
N GLY A 71 2.50 6.96 -15.13
CA GLY A 71 2.51 7.17 -13.70
C GLY A 71 3.90 7.50 -13.13
N MET A 72 3.96 7.82 -11.84
CA MET A 72 5.23 8.03 -11.12
C MET A 72 5.91 6.71 -10.73
N VAL A 73 5.13 5.63 -10.65
CA VAL A 73 5.64 4.30 -10.33
C VAL A 73 6.16 3.67 -11.63
N LYS A 74 7.38 3.14 -11.63
CA LYS A 74 7.89 2.43 -12.80
C LYS A 74 7.24 1.04 -12.87
N VAL A 75 6.37 0.84 -13.83
CA VAL A 75 5.66 -0.43 -14.07
C VAL A 75 6.06 -0.99 -15.43
N GLU A 76 6.19 -2.32 -15.53
CA GLU A 76 6.31 -3.05 -16.78
C GLU A 76 5.07 -3.95 -16.89
N LEU A 77 4.26 -3.70 -17.92
CA LEU A 77 3.10 -4.53 -18.25
C LEU A 77 3.59 -5.63 -19.20
N ILE A 78 3.46 -6.89 -18.76
CA ILE A 78 3.88 -8.09 -19.50
C ILE A 78 2.66 -8.74 -20.14
#